data_AF-A0A812R2I5-F1
#
_entry.id   AF-A0A812R2I5-F1
#
_cell.length_a   1.000
_cell.length_b   1.000
_cell.length_c   1.000
_cell.angle_alpha   90.00
_cell.angle_beta   90.00
_cell.angle_gamma   90.00
#
_symmetry.space_group_name_H-M   'P 1'
#
loop_
_entity.id
_entity.type
_entity.pdbx_description
1 polymer ?
#
loop_
_entity_poly.entity_id
_entity_poly.type
_entity_poly.pdbx_seq_one_letter_code
_entity_poly.pdbx_strand_id
1 'polypeptide(L)'
;AIPQNPWPQVRYVIQAFLPTVVNDIEVTTGLTSADIDGRVVVVYDYDGVPIGIAIIQLPEGAPEPAEGDDLYVFDFSPYPGSSSPYQPTGVVEVKSADNGETQLSWSLTGLDPSCSSSCAAANCCGVTINEGMSCSDAGATYWAGDDGNPWGSVKYDSSTDPANQLFLSVDTGLARADVLGRTMVIYDATGAPIACGIIEESTTTVFEDYPGYAGDLPDTSGGVKVESDDETQTLSWLFTQGLDPR
;
A
#
# COMPACT_ATOMS: atom_id res chain seq x y z
N ALA A 1 -0.65 28.31 25.18
CA ALA A 1 0.63 27.76 24.72
C ALA A 1 0.57 27.69 23.20
N ILE A 2 1.64 28.04 22.49
CA ILE A 2 1.69 27.78 21.04
C ILE A 2 1.70 26.26 20.90
N PRO A 3 0.77 25.63 20.16
CA PRO A 3 0.82 24.19 19.93
C PRO A 3 2.18 23.87 19.32
N GLN A 4 2.93 22.97 19.95
CA GLN A 4 4.17 22.47 19.37
C GLN A 4 3.80 21.80 18.05
N ASN A 5 4.48 22.14 16.95
CA ASN A 5 4.24 21.52 15.65
C ASN A 5 4.38 19.99 15.84
N PRO A 6 3.31 19.19 15.59
CA PRO A 6 3.34 17.75 15.84
C PRO A 6 4.03 16.97 14.71
N TRP A 7 4.17 17.58 13.53
CA TRP A 7 4.75 16.99 12.31
C TRP A 7 6.28 16.74 12.28
N PRO A 8 7.17 17.36 13.08
CA PRO A 8 8.63 17.16 12.96
C PRO A 8 9.13 15.73 13.22
N GLN A 9 8.28 14.88 13.81
CA GLN A 9 8.56 13.48 14.08
C GLN A 9 8.11 12.54 12.94
N VAL A 10 7.23 13.01 12.05
CA VAL A 10 6.73 12.23 10.92
C VAL A 10 7.74 12.34 9.78
N ARG A 11 8.39 11.23 9.44
CA ARG A 11 9.44 11.18 8.41
C ARG A 11 9.32 9.90 7.61
N TYR A 12 9.51 9.98 6.30
CA TYR A 12 9.83 8.79 5.53
C TYR A 12 11.29 8.41 5.76
N VAL A 13 11.59 7.11 5.65
CA VAL A 13 12.96 6.59 5.75
C VAL A 13 13.18 5.62 4.61
N ILE A 14 14.20 5.88 3.78
CA ILE A 14 14.61 4.96 2.72
C ILE A 14 15.62 3.99 3.32
N GLN A 15 15.17 2.78 3.64
CA GLN A 15 16.05 1.72 4.14
C GLN A 15 16.74 1.03 2.95
N ALA A 16 17.88 1.60 2.54
CA ALA A 16 18.73 1.18 1.42
C ALA A 16 18.13 1.34 0.00
N PHE A 17 16.84 1.09 -0.20
CA PHE A 17 16.14 1.28 -1.48
C PHE A 17 14.62 1.49 -1.26
N LEU A 18 13.93 2.00 -2.29
CA LEU A 18 12.47 2.13 -2.33
C LEU A 18 11.81 0.75 -2.53
N PRO A 19 10.54 0.56 -2.13
CA PRO A 19 9.65 1.58 -1.58
C PRO A 19 9.94 1.89 -0.11
N THR A 20 9.44 3.03 0.37
CA THR A 20 9.40 3.34 1.81
C THR A 20 7.97 3.18 2.29
N VAL A 21 7.82 2.50 3.42
CA VAL A 21 6.54 2.25 4.05
C VAL A 21 6.53 2.82 5.45
N VAL A 22 5.37 3.31 5.83
CA VAL A 22 5.02 3.57 7.22
C VAL A 22 3.63 3.04 7.46
N ASN A 23 3.44 2.42 8.62
CA ASN A 23 2.15 1.99 9.12
C ASN A 23 1.85 2.74 10.42
N ASP A 24 0.64 3.28 10.48
CA ASP A 24 -0.06 3.73 11.69
C ASP A 24 0.70 4.73 12.56
N ILE A 25 1.27 5.78 11.95
CA ILE A 25 1.79 6.91 12.73
C ILE A 25 0.64 7.78 13.22
N GLU A 26 0.43 7.79 14.52
CA GLU A 26 -0.52 8.67 15.19
C GLU A 26 0.07 10.08 15.42
N VAL A 27 -0.70 11.10 15.06
CA VAL A 27 -0.37 12.52 15.21
C VAL A 27 -1.59 13.26 15.75
N THR A 28 -1.54 13.71 17.00
CA THR A 28 -2.60 14.58 17.54
C THR A 28 -2.42 16.01 17.04
N THR A 29 -3.23 16.40 16.04
CA THR A 29 -3.15 17.74 15.44
C THR A 29 -4.10 18.75 16.08
N GLY A 30 -5.13 18.28 16.80
CA GLY A 30 -6.22 19.13 17.27
C GLY A 30 -7.27 19.43 16.18
N LEU A 31 -7.21 18.73 15.05
CA LEU A 31 -8.11 18.91 13.90
C LEU A 31 -8.94 17.63 13.72
N THR A 32 -10.22 17.82 13.39
CA THR A 32 -11.13 16.71 13.05
C THR A 32 -10.96 16.27 11.60
N SER A 33 -11.57 15.14 11.23
CA SER A 33 -11.65 14.70 9.82
C SER A 33 -12.20 15.81 8.90
N ALA A 34 -13.25 16.52 9.32
CA ALA A 34 -13.83 17.63 8.58
C ALA A 34 -12.88 18.84 8.46
N ASP A 35 -11.97 19.04 9.41
CA ASP A 35 -11.00 20.12 9.37
C ASP A 35 -9.84 19.84 8.41
N ILE A 36 -9.52 18.56 8.16
CA ILE A 36 -8.41 18.13 7.32
C ILE A 36 -8.83 17.70 5.91
N ASP A 37 -10.12 17.42 5.68
CA ASP A 37 -10.65 17.17 4.34
C ASP A 37 -10.39 18.37 3.41
N GLY A 38 -9.94 18.09 2.19
CA GLY A 38 -9.50 19.09 1.22
C GLY A 38 -8.20 19.83 1.58
N ARG A 39 -7.53 19.48 2.68
CA ARG A 39 -6.15 19.93 2.94
C ARG A 39 -5.15 19.07 2.19
N VAL A 40 -3.87 19.32 2.41
CA VAL A 40 -2.81 18.71 1.62
C VAL A 40 -1.81 17.97 2.49
N VAL A 41 -1.33 16.84 1.99
CA VAL A 41 -0.08 16.23 2.40
C VAL A 41 1.01 16.81 1.52
N VAL A 42 2.10 17.30 2.14
CA VAL A 42 3.28 17.80 1.43
C VAL A 42 4.47 16.95 1.81
N VAL A 43 5.16 16.42 0.81
CA VAL A 43 6.42 15.69 0.99
C VAL A 43 7.58 16.67 0.82
N TYR A 44 8.55 16.60 1.73
CA TYR A 44 9.73 17.46 1.74
C TYR A 44 10.99 16.62 1.54
N ASP A 45 11.99 17.17 0.84
CA ASP A 45 13.32 16.56 0.73
C ASP A 45 14.15 16.72 2.01
N TYR A 46 15.38 16.20 2.00
CA TYR A 46 16.30 16.27 3.15
C TYR A 46 16.62 17.71 3.58
N ASP A 47 16.64 18.65 2.63
CA ASP A 47 16.94 20.06 2.87
C ASP A 47 15.68 20.88 3.25
N GLY A 48 14.51 20.24 3.31
CA GLY A 48 13.24 20.86 3.66
C GLY A 48 12.56 21.60 2.51
N VAL A 49 12.94 21.30 1.26
CA VAL A 49 12.26 21.80 0.06
C VAL A 49 11.04 20.91 -0.20
N PRO A 50 9.84 21.47 -0.40
CA PRO A 50 8.68 20.66 -0.76
C PRO A 50 8.84 20.13 -2.19
N ILE A 51 8.62 18.83 -2.37
CA ILE A 51 8.82 18.12 -3.63
C ILE A 51 7.52 17.58 -4.22
N GLY A 52 6.59 17.16 -3.36
CA GLY A 52 5.30 16.61 -3.80
C GLY A 52 4.15 17.13 -2.95
N ILE A 53 2.96 17.18 -3.56
CA ILE A 53 1.72 17.58 -2.91
C ILE A 53 0.56 16.67 -3.33
N ALA A 54 -0.29 16.29 -2.37
CA ALA A 54 -1.53 15.56 -2.63
C ALA A 54 -2.65 16.11 -1.75
N ILE A 55 -3.89 16.15 -2.27
CA ILE A 55 -5.06 16.63 -1.54
C ILE A 55 -5.65 15.45 -0.76
N ILE A 56 -5.89 15.65 0.54
CA ILE A 56 -6.63 14.72 1.40
C ILE A 56 -8.10 14.73 0.99
N GLN A 57 -8.64 13.57 0.70
CA GLN A 57 -10.04 13.32 0.39
C GLN A 57 -10.59 12.33 1.41
N LEU A 58 -11.31 12.84 2.40
CA LEU A 58 -12.01 12.02 3.39
C LEU A 58 -13.50 12.07 3.04
N PRO A 59 -13.98 11.17 2.18
CA PRO A 59 -15.39 11.19 1.82
C PRO A 59 -16.25 10.94 3.07
N GLU A 60 -17.19 11.84 3.37
CA GLU A 60 -18.31 11.54 4.27
C GLU A 60 -19.27 10.55 3.56
N GLY A 61 -18.82 9.32 3.34
CA GLY A 61 -19.56 8.29 2.59
C GLY A 61 -18.66 7.45 1.67
N ALA A 62 -19.27 6.54 0.90
CA ALA A 62 -18.51 5.79 -0.11
C ALA A 62 -17.96 6.77 -1.16
N PRO A 63 -16.62 6.81 -1.39
CA PRO A 63 -16.04 7.72 -2.38
C PRO A 63 -16.70 7.54 -3.74
N GLU A 64 -16.94 8.65 -4.46
CA GLU A 64 -16.96 8.55 -5.92
C GLU A 64 -15.52 8.20 -6.33
N PRO A 65 -15.31 7.12 -7.11
CA PRO A 65 -13.97 6.70 -7.48
C PRO A 65 -13.28 7.86 -8.18
N ALA A 66 -12.19 8.35 -7.58
CA ALA A 66 -11.34 9.32 -8.23
C ALA A 66 -10.74 8.64 -9.48
N GLU A 67 -11.08 9.19 -10.65
CA GLU A 67 -10.52 8.75 -11.92
C GLU A 67 -9.01 9.04 -11.92
N GLY A 68 -8.19 8.00 -11.75
CA GLY A 68 -6.74 8.09 -11.90
C GLY A 68 -5.91 7.25 -10.94
N ASP A 69 -6.48 6.73 -9.85
CA ASP A 69 -5.63 6.32 -8.74
C ASP A 69 -5.09 4.88 -8.85
N ASP A 70 -4.02 4.63 -8.14
CA ASP A 70 -3.59 3.31 -7.75
C ASP A 70 -4.52 2.79 -6.63
N LEU A 71 -4.52 1.49 -6.39
CA LEU A 71 -5.19 0.89 -5.23
C LEU A 71 -4.16 0.43 -4.22
N TYR A 72 -4.57 0.27 -2.97
CA TYR A 72 -3.68 -0.07 -1.87
C TYR A 72 -4.30 -1.08 -0.93
N VAL A 73 -3.44 -1.83 -0.24
CA VAL A 73 -3.80 -2.56 0.97
C VAL A 73 -2.93 -1.97 2.07
N PHE A 74 -3.51 -1.12 2.91
CA PHE A 74 -2.79 -0.46 4.01
C PHE A 74 -2.69 -1.33 5.26
N ASP A 75 -3.67 -2.22 5.45
CA ASP A 75 -3.84 -2.98 6.67
C ASP A 75 -3.99 -4.48 6.37
N PHE A 76 -3.24 -5.28 7.12
CA PHE A 76 -3.35 -6.73 7.11
C PHE A 76 -3.77 -7.23 8.49
N SER A 77 -4.77 -8.10 8.51
CA SER A 77 -5.17 -8.87 9.69
C SER A 77 -4.78 -10.34 9.53
N PRO A 78 -4.60 -11.08 10.64
CA PRO A 78 -4.41 -12.52 10.57
C PRO A 78 -5.53 -13.18 9.76
N TYR A 79 -5.17 -14.08 8.85
CA TYR A 79 -6.16 -14.76 8.02
C TYR A 79 -7.13 -15.57 8.91
N PRO A 80 -8.46 -15.45 8.74
CA PRO A 80 -9.42 -16.13 9.61
C PRO A 80 -9.22 -17.65 9.67
N GLY A 81 -9.06 -18.17 10.89
CA GLY A 81 -8.81 -19.60 11.13
C GLY A 81 -7.36 -20.04 10.91
N SER A 82 -6.45 -19.14 10.52
CA SER A 82 -5.02 -19.43 10.46
C SER A 82 -4.44 -19.55 11.87
N SER A 83 -3.57 -20.55 12.06
CA SER A 83 -2.76 -20.70 13.27
C SER A 83 -1.31 -20.27 13.05
N SER A 84 -1.06 -19.51 11.98
CA SER A 84 0.26 -19.02 11.65
C SER A 84 0.82 -18.14 12.77
N PRO A 85 2.11 -18.27 13.12
CA PRO A 85 2.77 -17.35 14.04
C PRO A 85 3.17 -16.02 13.37
N TYR A 86 3.13 -15.96 12.03
CA TYR A 86 3.56 -14.81 11.25
C TYR A 86 2.48 -13.73 11.26
N GLN A 87 2.90 -12.47 11.37
CA GLN A 87 2.02 -11.31 11.42
C GLN A 87 2.50 -10.31 10.36
N PRO A 88 2.20 -10.56 9.08
CA PRO A 88 2.51 -9.63 8.01
C PRO A 88 1.95 -8.24 8.30
N THR A 89 2.80 -7.22 8.19
CA THR A 89 2.43 -5.80 8.22
C THR A 89 3.15 -5.07 7.10
N GLY A 90 2.64 -3.92 6.67
CA GLY A 90 3.18 -3.17 5.55
C GLY A 90 2.07 -2.71 4.62
N VAL A 91 2.44 -2.27 3.42
CA VAL A 91 1.51 -1.75 2.43
C VAL A 91 1.81 -2.37 1.07
N VAL A 92 0.75 -2.69 0.32
CA VAL A 92 0.83 -3.14 -1.06
C VAL A 92 0.10 -2.15 -1.96
N GLU A 93 0.78 -1.62 -2.97
CA GLU A 93 0.20 -0.88 -4.09
C GLU A 93 -0.19 -1.83 -5.21
N VAL A 94 -1.36 -1.60 -5.79
CA VAL A 94 -1.98 -2.39 -6.84
C VAL A 94 -2.44 -1.47 -7.97
N LYS A 95 -1.82 -1.60 -9.14
CA LYS A 95 -2.19 -0.85 -10.34
C LYS A 95 -2.70 -1.82 -11.40
N SER A 96 -4.01 -1.81 -11.67
CA SER A 96 -4.61 -2.67 -12.70
C SER A 96 -5.07 -1.82 -13.88
N ALA A 97 -4.47 -2.05 -15.04
CA ALA A 97 -4.77 -1.32 -16.27
C ALA A 97 -5.88 -2.03 -17.07
N ASP A 98 -6.58 -1.27 -17.92
CA ASP A 98 -7.68 -1.79 -18.75
C ASP A 98 -7.24 -2.87 -19.77
N ASN A 99 -5.94 -3.01 -19.99
CA ASN A 99 -5.36 -4.08 -20.80
C ASN A 99 -5.23 -5.42 -20.05
N GLY A 100 -5.59 -5.49 -18.76
CA GLY A 100 -5.52 -6.68 -17.92
C GLY A 100 -4.21 -6.85 -17.13
N GLU A 101 -3.23 -5.99 -17.38
CA GLU A 101 -1.97 -5.98 -16.65
C GLU A 101 -2.19 -5.44 -15.24
N THR A 102 -1.78 -6.20 -14.23
CA THR A 102 -1.71 -5.76 -12.84
C THR A 102 -0.25 -5.61 -12.44
N GLN A 103 0.11 -4.44 -11.93
CA GLN A 103 1.40 -4.14 -11.36
C GLN A 103 1.29 -4.05 -9.84
N LEU A 104 2.19 -4.73 -9.14
CA LEU A 104 2.27 -4.75 -7.68
C LEU A 104 3.60 -4.17 -7.19
N SER A 105 3.51 -3.33 -6.17
CA SER A 105 4.67 -2.86 -5.39
C SER A 105 4.35 -3.03 -3.91
N TRP A 106 5.30 -3.43 -3.09
CA TRP A 106 5.05 -3.58 -1.65
C TRP A 106 6.31 -3.42 -0.81
N SER A 107 6.08 -3.15 0.47
CA SER A 107 7.05 -3.31 1.55
C SER A 107 6.35 -4.03 2.69
N LEU A 108 6.80 -5.24 3.00
CA LEU A 108 6.15 -6.12 3.97
C LEU A 108 7.16 -6.63 5.01
N THR A 109 6.77 -6.67 6.27
CA THR A 109 7.56 -7.22 7.39
C THR A 109 6.77 -8.32 8.10
N GLY A 110 7.40 -9.05 9.03
CA GLY A 110 6.69 -10.05 9.85
C GLY A 110 6.25 -11.31 9.08
N LEU A 111 6.89 -11.56 7.93
CA LEU A 111 6.62 -12.66 6.99
C LEU A 111 7.28 -14.00 7.43
N ASP A 112 6.90 -15.10 6.78
CA ASP A 112 7.57 -16.41 6.96
C ASP A 112 9.04 -16.34 6.49
N PRO A 113 10.05 -16.50 7.37
CA PRO A 113 11.47 -16.44 6.98
C PRO A 113 11.90 -17.59 6.06
N SER A 114 11.08 -18.63 5.92
CA SER A 114 11.34 -19.74 4.99
C SER A 114 10.99 -19.38 3.55
N CYS A 115 10.39 -18.22 3.32
CA CYS A 115 9.95 -17.83 2.00
C CYS A 115 11.05 -17.31 1.10
N SER A 116 11.07 -17.88 -0.09
CA SER A 116 11.93 -17.48 -1.19
C SER A 116 11.18 -17.64 -2.50
N SER A 117 11.63 -16.91 -3.52
CA SER A 117 11.12 -17.04 -4.90
C SER A 117 11.14 -18.48 -5.46
N SER A 118 11.96 -19.38 -4.87
CA SER A 118 12.17 -20.76 -5.33
C SER A 118 11.18 -21.80 -4.80
N CYS A 119 10.27 -21.43 -3.90
CA CYS A 119 9.33 -22.40 -3.32
C CYS A 119 8.41 -22.99 -4.41
N ALA A 120 7.99 -24.26 -4.26
CA ALA A 120 7.27 -25.00 -5.29
C ALA A 120 5.85 -25.44 -4.89
N ALA A 121 5.46 -25.26 -3.63
CA ALA A 121 4.08 -25.54 -3.21
C ALA A 121 3.11 -24.54 -3.84
N ALA A 122 1.86 -24.94 -4.05
CA ALA A 122 0.84 -24.03 -4.56
C ALA A 122 0.69 -22.83 -3.60
N ASN A 123 0.62 -21.61 -4.15
CA ASN A 123 0.53 -20.35 -3.40
C ASN A 123 1.67 -20.08 -2.42
N CYS A 124 2.76 -20.84 -2.44
CA CYS A 124 3.84 -20.61 -1.48
C CYS A 124 4.40 -19.19 -1.62
N CYS A 125 4.53 -18.50 -0.49
CA CYS A 125 5.05 -17.13 -0.42
C CYS A 125 4.26 -16.13 -1.28
N GLY A 126 3.02 -16.47 -1.62
CA GLY A 126 2.20 -15.70 -2.54
C GLY A 126 1.69 -14.41 -1.92
N VAL A 127 1.57 -13.38 -2.75
CA VAL A 127 0.78 -12.16 -2.49
C VAL A 127 -0.24 -12.09 -3.61
N THR A 128 -1.51 -12.41 -3.35
CA THR A 128 -2.50 -12.61 -4.41
C THR A 128 -3.76 -11.81 -4.18
N ILE A 129 -4.39 -11.35 -5.26
CA ILE A 129 -5.76 -10.86 -5.24
C ILE A 129 -6.69 -12.08 -5.21
N ASN A 130 -7.71 -12.05 -4.37
CA ASN A 130 -8.67 -13.13 -4.20
C ASN A 130 -10.10 -12.65 -4.52
N GLU A 131 -11.00 -13.60 -4.82
CA GLU A 131 -12.36 -13.30 -5.32
C GLU A 131 -13.22 -12.56 -4.28
N GLY A 132 -13.03 -12.87 -3.01
CA GLY A 132 -13.82 -12.36 -1.92
C GLY A 132 -13.61 -10.86 -1.70
N MET A 133 -14.64 -10.21 -1.17
CA MET A 133 -14.59 -8.82 -0.71
C MET A 133 -14.54 -8.72 0.82
N SER A 134 -14.32 -9.85 1.51
CA SER A 134 -14.14 -9.90 2.96
C SER A 134 -13.14 -11.00 3.31
N CYS A 135 -12.27 -10.76 4.30
CA CYS A 135 -11.28 -11.76 4.70
C CYS A 135 -11.90 -13.04 5.29
N SER A 136 -13.13 -12.97 5.81
CA SER A 136 -13.88 -14.16 6.25
C SER A 136 -14.32 -15.07 5.11
N ASP A 137 -14.37 -14.55 3.88
CA ASP A 137 -14.82 -15.25 2.69
C ASP A 137 -13.96 -14.85 1.47
N ALA A 138 -12.62 -14.89 1.64
CA ALA A 138 -11.68 -14.45 0.62
C ALA A 138 -11.78 -15.28 -0.68
N GLY A 139 -12.17 -16.55 -0.60
CA GLY A 139 -12.31 -17.40 -1.80
C GLY A 139 -10.98 -17.72 -2.49
N ALA A 140 -11.05 -18.09 -3.77
CA ALA A 140 -9.89 -18.46 -4.57
C ALA A 140 -9.08 -17.24 -5.01
N THR A 141 -7.85 -17.46 -5.47
CA THR A 141 -7.05 -16.42 -6.15
C THR A 141 -7.77 -15.99 -7.44
N TYR A 142 -7.85 -14.70 -7.71
CA TYR A 142 -8.73 -14.13 -8.75
C TYR A 142 -7.94 -13.67 -9.97
N TRP A 143 -8.37 -14.08 -11.17
CA TRP A 143 -7.87 -13.59 -12.45
C TRP A 143 -8.91 -13.87 -13.54
N ALA A 144 -8.88 -13.11 -14.64
CA ALA A 144 -9.78 -13.25 -15.79
C ALA A 144 -9.07 -13.67 -17.09
N GLY A 145 -7.73 -13.80 -17.08
CA GLY A 145 -6.95 -14.26 -18.23
C GLY A 145 -7.11 -15.76 -18.57
N ASP A 146 -6.97 -16.09 -19.86
CA ASP A 146 -7.10 -17.46 -20.38
C ASP A 146 -5.79 -18.27 -20.34
N ASP A 147 -4.65 -17.62 -20.08
CA ASP A 147 -3.29 -18.21 -20.16
C ASP A 147 -2.88 -19.03 -18.92
N GLY A 148 -3.85 -19.41 -18.08
CA GLY A 148 -3.64 -20.15 -16.83
C GLY A 148 -3.44 -19.24 -15.61
N ASN A 149 -3.19 -19.83 -14.44
CA ASN A 149 -3.08 -19.08 -13.19
C ASN A 149 -1.80 -18.20 -13.18
N PRO A 150 -1.93 -16.86 -13.18
CA PRO A 150 -0.78 -15.96 -13.27
C PRO A 150 -0.08 -15.75 -11.92
N TRP A 151 -0.71 -16.13 -10.81
CA TRP A 151 -0.24 -15.89 -9.44
C TRP A 151 0.96 -16.76 -9.03
N GLY A 152 1.28 -17.81 -9.79
CA GLY A 152 2.39 -18.72 -9.46
C GLY A 152 3.78 -18.04 -9.47
N SER A 153 3.93 -16.91 -10.16
CA SER A 153 5.15 -16.10 -10.20
C SER A 153 5.17 -14.99 -9.15
N VAL A 154 4.03 -14.64 -8.55
CA VAL A 154 3.91 -13.54 -7.60
C VAL A 154 4.26 -14.04 -6.21
N LYS A 155 5.51 -13.84 -5.81
CA LYS A 155 6.05 -14.30 -4.53
C LYS A 155 6.86 -13.22 -3.84
N TYR A 156 6.71 -13.09 -2.53
CA TYR A 156 7.64 -12.33 -1.72
C TYR A 156 8.90 -13.15 -1.40
N ASP A 157 10.00 -12.45 -1.13
CA ASP A 157 11.26 -13.03 -0.70
C ASP A 157 11.65 -12.44 0.66
N SER A 158 11.84 -13.30 1.66
CA SER A 158 12.15 -12.88 3.04
C SER A 158 13.65 -12.88 3.35
N SER A 159 14.51 -12.84 2.32
CA SER A 159 15.96 -12.63 2.51
C SER A 159 16.31 -11.24 3.05
N THR A 160 15.37 -10.29 2.93
CA THR A 160 15.41 -8.98 3.58
C THR A 160 14.17 -8.76 4.42
N ASP A 161 14.29 -7.94 5.45
CA ASP A 161 13.18 -7.46 6.26
C ASP A 161 13.33 -5.93 6.40
N PRO A 162 12.48 -5.12 5.75
CA PRO A 162 11.31 -5.51 4.96
C PRO A 162 11.62 -6.28 3.67
N ALA A 163 10.67 -7.11 3.24
CA ALA A 163 10.61 -7.69 1.90
C ALA A 163 10.01 -6.66 0.94
N ASN A 164 10.88 -6.01 0.18
CA ASN A 164 10.53 -4.92 -0.73
C ASN A 164 10.39 -5.44 -2.17
N GLN A 165 9.36 -5.00 -2.88
CA GLN A 165 9.15 -5.24 -4.31
C GLN A 165 8.66 -3.97 -4.99
N LEU A 166 9.17 -3.71 -6.20
CA LEU A 166 8.68 -2.64 -7.07
C LEU A 166 8.24 -3.22 -8.40
N PHE A 167 7.11 -2.71 -8.91
CA PHE A 167 6.67 -2.86 -10.29
C PHE A 167 6.62 -4.30 -10.82
N LEU A 168 6.25 -5.25 -9.95
CA LEU A 168 6.04 -6.63 -10.37
C LEU A 168 4.81 -6.68 -11.27
N SER A 169 5.01 -6.92 -12.55
CA SER A 169 3.92 -7.05 -13.52
C SER A 169 3.44 -8.50 -13.61
N VAL A 170 2.11 -8.66 -13.62
CA VAL A 170 1.40 -9.92 -13.76
C VAL A 170 0.17 -9.71 -14.66
N ASP A 171 0.01 -10.55 -15.67
CA ASP A 171 -1.15 -10.50 -16.55
C ASP A 171 -2.32 -11.22 -15.87
N THR A 172 -3.21 -10.44 -15.28
CA THR A 172 -4.37 -10.96 -14.54
C THR A 172 -5.65 -10.94 -15.37
N GLY A 173 -5.69 -10.17 -16.45
CA GLY A 173 -6.92 -9.85 -17.18
C GLY A 173 -7.89 -8.96 -16.39
N LEU A 174 -7.50 -8.40 -15.24
CA LEU A 174 -8.36 -7.61 -14.37
C LEU A 174 -8.16 -6.11 -14.60
N ALA A 175 -9.25 -5.35 -14.68
CA ALA A 175 -9.21 -3.90 -14.63
C ALA A 175 -9.32 -3.40 -13.18
N ARG A 176 -9.04 -2.12 -12.92
CA ARG A 176 -9.19 -1.48 -11.59
C ARG A 176 -10.54 -1.78 -10.93
N ALA A 177 -11.63 -1.63 -11.70
CA ALA A 177 -12.98 -1.87 -11.20
C ALA A 177 -13.25 -3.32 -10.78
N ASP A 178 -12.50 -4.27 -11.36
CA ASP A 178 -12.57 -5.67 -10.95
C ASP A 178 -11.81 -5.92 -9.65
N VAL A 179 -10.90 -5.05 -9.22
CA VAL A 179 -9.99 -5.29 -8.09
C VAL A 179 -10.40 -4.52 -6.84
N LEU A 180 -10.95 -3.32 -6.99
CA LEU A 180 -11.39 -2.49 -5.87
C LEU A 180 -12.34 -3.25 -4.92
N GLY A 181 -12.05 -3.20 -3.63
CA GLY A 181 -12.82 -3.83 -2.56
C GLY A 181 -12.60 -5.34 -2.41
N ARG A 182 -11.77 -5.96 -3.26
CA ARG A 182 -11.40 -7.37 -3.10
C ARG A 182 -10.34 -7.57 -2.04
N THR A 183 -10.24 -8.80 -1.57
CA THR A 183 -9.22 -9.23 -0.63
C THR A 183 -7.88 -9.44 -1.33
N MET A 184 -6.81 -9.09 -0.62
CA MET A 184 -5.46 -9.57 -0.90
C MET A 184 -5.05 -10.53 0.20
N VAL A 185 -4.48 -11.68 -0.17
CA VAL A 185 -4.04 -12.71 0.76
C VAL A 185 -2.55 -12.94 0.64
N ILE A 186 -1.89 -13.03 1.80
CA ILE A 186 -0.47 -13.40 1.92
C ILE A 186 -0.40 -14.86 2.41
N TYR A 187 0.47 -15.66 1.82
CA TYR A 187 0.65 -17.08 2.14
C TYR A 187 2.07 -17.39 2.62
N ASP A 188 2.22 -18.37 3.50
CA ASP A 188 3.53 -18.85 3.97
C ASP A 188 4.24 -19.78 2.98
N ALA A 189 5.43 -20.30 3.34
CA ALA A 189 6.21 -21.19 2.48
C ALA A 189 5.52 -22.53 2.19
N THR A 190 4.53 -22.93 2.98
CA THR A 190 3.72 -24.13 2.76
C THR A 190 2.53 -23.88 1.84
N GLY A 191 2.22 -22.62 1.55
CA GLY A 191 1.04 -22.20 0.81
C GLY A 191 -0.21 -22.02 1.68
N ALA A 192 -0.06 -21.97 3.01
CA ALA A 192 -1.16 -21.67 3.92
C ALA A 192 -1.36 -20.15 4.03
N PRO A 193 -2.61 -19.65 4.00
CA PRO A 193 -2.86 -18.22 4.13
C PRO A 193 -2.56 -17.75 5.56
N ILE A 194 -1.84 -16.64 5.67
CA ILE A 194 -1.35 -16.09 6.95
C ILE A 194 -1.93 -14.72 7.26
N ALA A 195 -2.19 -13.91 6.26
CA ALA A 195 -2.81 -12.61 6.43
C ALA A 195 -3.77 -12.29 5.28
N CYS A 196 -4.70 -11.39 5.55
CA CYS A 196 -5.61 -10.83 4.58
C CYS A 196 -5.83 -9.35 4.84
N GLY A 197 -5.89 -8.58 3.76
CA GLY A 197 -6.27 -7.16 3.76
C GLY A 197 -7.27 -6.88 2.64
N ILE A 198 -7.91 -5.72 2.69
CA ILE A 198 -8.85 -5.27 1.65
C ILE A 198 -8.16 -4.25 0.76
N ILE A 199 -8.37 -4.38 -0.54
CA ILE A 199 -7.87 -3.45 -1.54
C ILE A 199 -8.80 -2.24 -1.58
N GLU A 200 -8.27 -1.08 -1.26
CA GLU A 200 -8.98 0.19 -1.09
C GLU A 200 -8.26 1.33 -1.81
N GLU A 201 -8.90 2.50 -1.83
CA GLU A 201 -8.31 3.72 -2.40
C GLU A 201 -7.40 4.41 -1.38
N SER A 202 -6.45 5.20 -1.88
CA SER A 202 -5.73 6.18 -1.05
C SER A 202 -6.73 7.23 -0.53
N THR A 203 -6.50 7.79 0.65
CA THR A 203 -7.28 8.95 1.13
C THR A 203 -6.67 10.27 0.65
N THR A 204 -5.72 10.21 -0.27
CA THR A 204 -5.18 11.38 -0.95
C THR A 204 -5.26 11.17 -2.46
N THR A 205 -5.39 12.28 -3.19
CA THR A 205 -5.19 12.28 -4.65
C THR A 205 -3.80 11.78 -5.02
N VAL A 206 -3.58 11.49 -6.31
CA VAL A 206 -2.22 11.35 -6.86
C VAL A 206 -1.35 12.54 -6.45
N PHE A 207 -0.09 12.24 -6.11
CA PHE A 207 0.90 13.26 -5.85
C PHE A 207 1.28 13.99 -7.15
N GLU A 208 1.26 15.31 -7.09
CA GLU A 208 1.79 16.18 -8.13
C GLU A 208 3.06 16.87 -7.63
N ASP A 209 3.85 17.42 -8.56
CA ASP A 209 4.96 18.30 -8.22
C ASP A 209 4.48 19.47 -7.37
N TYR A 210 5.20 19.77 -6.30
CA TYR A 210 4.88 20.94 -5.51
C TYR A 210 5.01 22.22 -6.36
N PRO A 211 4.03 23.16 -6.33
CA PRO A 211 4.09 24.37 -7.14
C PRO A 211 5.36 25.18 -6.93
N GLY A 212 6.17 25.30 -7.98
CA GLY A 212 7.45 26.02 -7.95
C GLY A 212 8.65 25.16 -7.53
N TYR A 213 8.48 23.85 -7.38
CA TYR A 213 9.62 22.92 -7.31
C TYR A 213 10.43 23.02 -8.61
N ALA A 214 11.75 23.12 -8.47
CA ALA A 214 12.69 23.29 -9.58
C ALA A 214 13.91 22.35 -9.44
N GLY A 215 13.79 21.32 -8.60
CA GLY A 215 14.80 20.28 -8.48
C GLY A 215 14.65 19.20 -9.55
N ASP A 216 15.54 18.22 -9.49
CA ASP A 216 15.63 17.15 -10.50
C ASP A 216 15.15 15.79 -9.97
N LEU A 217 14.45 15.74 -8.83
CA LEU A 217 13.86 14.48 -8.36
C LEU A 217 12.70 14.07 -9.29
N PRO A 218 12.50 12.77 -9.52
CA PRO A 218 11.29 12.29 -10.19
C PRO A 218 10.03 12.66 -9.41
N ASP A 219 8.90 12.65 -10.10
CA ASP A 219 7.58 12.85 -9.49
C ASP A 219 7.36 11.87 -8.33
N THR A 220 6.89 12.39 -7.19
CA THR A 220 6.54 11.55 -6.04
C THR A 220 5.41 10.59 -6.45
N SER A 221 5.64 9.28 -6.29
CA SER A 221 4.64 8.25 -6.58
C SER A 221 4.38 7.41 -5.33
N GLY A 222 3.12 7.07 -5.09
CA GLY A 222 2.69 6.32 -3.92
C GLY A 222 1.35 6.79 -3.36
N GLY A 223 0.89 6.10 -2.33
CA GLY A 223 -0.41 6.35 -1.69
C GLY A 223 -0.27 6.61 -0.21
N VAL A 224 -1.19 7.43 0.32
CA VAL A 224 -1.27 7.78 1.74
C VAL A 224 -2.70 7.55 2.23
N LYS A 225 -2.83 6.76 3.28
CA LYS A 225 -4.03 6.65 4.09
C LYS A 225 -3.90 7.56 5.31
N VAL A 226 -4.91 8.39 5.49
CA VAL A 226 -5.09 9.31 6.61
C VAL A 226 -6.44 8.96 7.22
N GLU A 227 -6.40 8.39 8.41
CA GLU A 227 -7.59 8.19 9.22
C GLU A 227 -7.63 9.26 10.32
N SER A 228 -8.83 9.53 10.83
CA SER A 228 -9.00 10.45 11.96
C SER A 228 -9.89 9.83 13.02
N ASP A 229 -9.37 9.81 14.25
CA ASP A 229 -10.12 9.53 15.46
C ASP A 229 -10.10 10.78 16.35
N ASP A 230 -11.25 11.44 16.46
CA ASP A 230 -11.40 12.77 17.04
C ASP A 230 -10.38 13.79 16.48
N GLU A 231 -9.37 14.15 17.29
CA GLU A 231 -8.34 15.15 16.99
C GLU A 231 -6.97 14.52 16.64
N THR A 232 -6.93 13.19 16.49
CA THR A 232 -5.74 12.41 16.17
C THR A 232 -5.83 11.82 14.78
N GLN A 233 -4.79 12.03 13.98
CA GLN A 233 -4.65 11.46 12.65
C GLN A 233 -3.74 10.26 12.69
N THR A 234 -4.13 9.18 12.02
CA THR A 234 -3.29 8.02 11.79
C THR A 234 -2.87 8.03 10.33
N LEU A 235 -1.56 8.03 10.07
CA LEU A 235 -1.01 8.05 8.72
C LEU A 235 -0.30 6.73 8.40
N SER A 236 -0.67 6.15 7.27
CA SER A 236 -0.01 4.99 6.65
C SER A 236 0.32 5.33 5.20
N TRP A 237 1.48 4.95 4.69
CA TRP A 237 1.86 5.26 3.32
C TRP A 237 2.81 4.25 2.71
N LEU A 238 2.81 4.20 1.38
CA LEU A 238 3.83 3.57 0.56
C LEU A 238 4.24 4.53 -0.52
N PHE A 239 5.50 4.97 -0.52
CA PHE A 239 6.07 5.72 -1.64
C PHE A 239 7.00 4.83 -2.45
N THR A 240 6.77 4.80 -3.77
CA THR A 240 7.49 3.95 -4.71
C THR A 240 8.51 4.72 -5.53
N GLN A 241 8.39 6.05 -5.66
CA GLN A 241 9.30 6.92 -6.41
C GLN A 241 9.33 8.36 -5.87
N GLY A 242 10.30 9.15 -6.35
CA GLY A 242 10.30 10.61 -6.21
C GLY A 242 10.55 11.15 -4.81
N LEU A 243 11.33 10.41 -4.00
CA LEU A 243 11.80 10.83 -2.68
C LEU A 243 13.30 11.13 -2.70
N ASP A 244 13.74 12.05 -1.83
CA ASP A 244 15.17 12.32 -1.62
C ASP A 244 15.82 11.16 -0.86
N PRO A 245 16.87 10.52 -1.41
CA PRO A 245 17.55 9.37 -0.80
C PRO A 245 18.51 9.70 0.36
N ARG A 246 18.72 10.98 0.70
CA ARG A 246 19.68 11.43 1.73
C ARG A 246 19.19 11.32 3.17
#